data_AF-A0A354WKS0-F1
#
_entry.id   AF-A0A354WKS0-F1
#
_cell.length_a   1.000
_cell.length_b   1.000
_cell.length_c   1.000
_cell.angle_alpha   90.00
_cell.angle_beta   90.00
_cell.angle_gamma   90.00
#
_symmetry.space_group_name_H-M   'P 1'
#
loop_
_entity.id
_entity.type
_entity.pdbx_description
1 polymer ?
#
loop_
_entity_poly.entity_id
_entity_poly.type
_entity_poly.pdbx_seq_one_letter_code
_entity_poly.pdbx_strand_id
1 'polypeptide(L)'
;SKDVLVGIAASGRTPYVLGAMNYAKAQGAHVIGISCNPGSQVEKTAEIAITPTPGPEVVTGSTRMKSGTAQKMVLNMLSTGAMIKLGKVYGNLMVDVKATNEKLVERCKRIVCEATGADYDTATRALEQCGYRAKVAIVMLKTGGDVHEAEERLEAHEGRVAQAVGES
;
A
#
# COMPACT_ATOMS: atom_id res chain seq x y z
N SER A 1 7.92 16.81 11.94
CA SER A 1 6.66 16.46 11.26
C SER A 1 6.40 14.96 11.38
N LYS A 2 5.16 14.48 11.17
CA LYS A 2 4.83 13.04 11.05
C LYS A 2 4.68 12.60 9.58
N ASP A 3 4.77 13.53 8.64
CA ASP A 3 4.61 13.28 7.22
C ASP A 3 5.92 12.86 6.55
N VAL A 4 5.78 12.21 5.40
CA VAL A 4 6.89 11.86 4.49
C VAL A 4 6.67 12.56 3.16
N LEU A 5 7.69 13.28 2.66
CA LEU A 5 7.69 13.84 1.32
C LEU A 5 8.46 12.94 0.36
N VAL A 6 7.85 12.61 -0.78
CA VAL A 6 8.51 11.89 -1.88
C VAL A 6 8.69 12.83 -3.07
N GLY A 7 9.93 13.28 -3.30
CA GLY A 7 10.29 14.16 -4.41
C GLY A 7 10.59 13.35 -5.67
N ILE A 8 9.92 13.64 -6.78
CA ILE A 8 10.01 12.84 -8.02
C ILE A 8 10.48 13.72 -9.18
N ALA A 9 11.65 13.43 -9.72
CA ALA A 9 12.13 14.09 -10.92
C ALA A 9 13.07 13.16 -11.70
N ALA A 10 12.69 12.75 -12.91
CA ALA A 10 13.53 11.89 -13.75
C ALA A 10 14.93 12.51 -13.97
N SER A 11 14.95 13.82 -14.23
CA SER A 11 16.18 14.61 -14.40
C SER A 11 17.03 14.69 -13.12
N GLY A 12 16.42 14.53 -11.94
CA GLY A 12 17.04 14.70 -10.64
C GLY A 12 17.46 16.14 -10.29
N ARG A 13 16.99 17.14 -11.05
CA ARG A 13 17.39 18.56 -10.89
C ARG A 13 16.24 19.57 -10.98
N THR A 14 14.99 19.10 -10.99
CA THR A 14 13.82 19.98 -11.17
C THR A 14 13.69 20.94 -9.96
N PRO A 15 13.80 22.28 -10.15
CA PRO A 15 13.85 23.23 -9.04
C PRO A 15 12.64 23.17 -8.10
N TYR A 16 11.44 22.96 -8.66
CA TYR A 16 10.21 22.79 -7.87
C TYR A 16 10.34 21.64 -6.85
N VAL A 17 10.86 20.49 -7.29
CA VAL A 17 11.01 19.30 -6.46
C VAL A 17 12.06 19.54 -5.38
N LEU A 18 13.19 20.16 -5.73
CA LEU A 18 14.25 20.50 -4.77
C LEU A 18 13.77 21.51 -3.72
N GLY A 19 13.01 22.52 -4.13
CA GLY A 19 12.40 23.48 -3.21
C GLY A 19 11.45 22.81 -2.22
N ALA A 20 10.57 21.93 -2.71
CA ALA A 20 9.67 21.15 -1.85
C ALA A 20 10.42 20.23 -0.88
N MET A 21 11.46 19.52 -1.36
CA MET A 21 12.30 18.66 -0.52
C MET A 21 13.02 19.42 0.58
N ASN A 22 13.65 20.55 0.25
CA ASN A 22 14.34 21.38 1.23
C ASN A 22 13.36 21.96 2.26
N TYR A 23 12.18 22.41 1.83
CA TYR A 23 11.15 22.88 2.73
C TYR A 23 10.67 21.77 3.68
N ALA A 24 10.34 20.59 3.16
CA ALA A 24 9.91 19.45 4.00
C ALA A 24 10.98 19.06 5.03
N LYS A 25 12.27 19.08 4.62
CA LYS A 25 13.38 18.84 5.54
C LYS A 25 13.45 19.91 6.64
N ALA A 26 13.27 21.18 6.30
CA ALA A 26 13.22 22.27 7.28
C ALA A 26 12.02 22.16 8.25
N GLN A 27 10.92 21.55 7.82
CA GLN A 27 9.76 21.22 8.67
C GLN A 27 9.94 19.91 9.47
N GLY A 28 11.10 19.26 9.36
CA GLY A 28 11.41 18.00 10.03
C GLY A 28 10.56 16.82 9.54
N ALA A 29 10.19 16.80 8.26
CA ALA A 29 9.61 15.63 7.61
C ALA A 29 10.71 14.73 7.03
N HIS A 30 10.46 13.42 6.96
CA HIS A 30 11.34 12.51 6.22
C HIS A 30 11.23 12.79 4.72
N VAL A 31 12.37 12.76 4.02
CA VAL A 31 12.43 13.11 2.59
C VAL A 31 13.02 11.97 1.77
N ILE A 32 12.21 11.41 0.88
CA ILE A 32 12.61 10.42 -0.12
C ILE A 32 12.77 11.11 -1.47
N GLY A 33 13.84 10.80 -2.21
CA GLY A 33 14.08 11.31 -3.56
C GLY A 33 14.05 10.20 -4.59
N ILE A 34 13.27 10.36 -5.65
CA ILE A 34 13.22 9.45 -6.80
C ILE A 34 13.75 10.17 -8.04
N SER A 35 14.85 9.68 -8.60
CA SER A 35 15.44 10.21 -9.84
C SER A 35 15.97 9.11 -10.75
N CYS A 36 16.32 9.42 -11.99
CA CYS A 36 16.89 8.43 -12.93
C CYS A 36 18.33 8.74 -13.34
N ASN A 37 18.97 9.68 -12.65
CA ASN A 37 20.34 10.13 -12.91
C ASN A 37 21.17 10.02 -11.62
N PRO A 38 22.21 9.17 -11.59
CA PRO A 38 23.14 9.09 -10.48
C PRO A 38 23.83 10.42 -10.19
N GLY A 39 24.09 10.71 -8.92
CA GLY A 39 24.75 11.92 -8.46
C GLY A 39 23.90 13.20 -8.59
N SER A 40 22.60 13.05 -8.82
CA SER A 40 21.68 14.16 -9.01
C SER A 40 21.47 15.01 -7.74
N GLN A 41 20.91 16.20 -7.91
CA GLN A 41 20.60 17.06 -6.76
C GLN A 41 19.50 16.45 -5.89
N VAL A 42 18.52 15.77 -6.49
CA VAL A 42 17.47 15.03 -5.75
C VAL A 42 18.09 13.95 -4.88
N GLU A 43 19.00 13.14 -5.44
CA GLU A 43 19.72 12.10 -4.69
C GLU A 43 20.48 12.68 -3.48
N LYS A 44 21.21 13.78 -3.69
CA LYS A 44 21.99 14.43 -2.62
C LYS A 44 21.14 15.12 -1.55
N THR A 45 19.93 15.55 -1.91
CA THR A 45 19.04 16.28 -0.99
C THR A 45 18.24 15.33 -0.10
N ALA A 46 17.91 14.14 -0.62
CA ALA A 46 17.09 13.15 0.06
C ALA A 46 17.82 12.50 1.25
N GLU A 47 17.02 12.08 2.24
CA GLU A 47 17.48 11.17 3.30
C GLU A 47 17.59 9.74 2.76
N ILE A 48 16.61 9.34 1.94
CA ILE A 48 16.61 8.06 1.21
C ILE A 48 16.51 8.37 -0.28
N ALA A 49 17.54 8.02 -1.03
CA ALA A 49 17.56 8.16 -2.48
C ALA A 49 17.23 6.82 -3.17
N ILE A 50 16.27 6.86 -4.10
CA ILE A 50 15.93 5.75 -4.98
C ILE A 50 16.25 6.19 -6.41
N THR A 51 17.39 5.72 -6.92
CA THR A 51 17.93 6.17 -8.22
C THR A 51 18.01 5.01 -9.23
N PRO A 52 16.88 4.49 -9.75
CA PRO A 52 16.93 3.51 -10.84
C PRO A 52 17.55 4.12 -12.09
N THR A 53 18.42 3.37 -12.78
CA THR A 53 19.16 3.83 -13.96
C THR A 53 18.71 3.13 -15.25
N PRO A 54 17.54 3.48 -15.83
CA PRO A 54 17.02 2.81 -17.03
C PRO A 54 17.83 3.10 -18.31
N GLY A 55 18.82 3.99 -18.25
CA GLY A 55 19.63 4.42 -19.39
C GLY A 55 18.89 5.38 -20.35
N PRO A 56 19.52 5.74 -21.48
CA PRO A 56 18.98 6.73 -22.43
C PRO A 56 17.62 6.33 -23.01
N GLU A 57 16.71 7.29 -23.15
CA GLU A 57 15.38 7.03 -23.73
C GLU A 57 15.47 6.80 -25.24
N VAL A 58 14.55 5.98 -25.78
CA VAL A 58 14.47 5.70 -27.23
C VAL A 58 14.20 6.99 -28.01
N VAL A 59 13.35 7.86 -27.46
CA VAL A 59 13.19 9.24 -27.93
C VAL A 59 13.96 10.14 -26.96
N THR A 60 15.03 10.77 -27.45
CA THR A 60 15.91 11.61 -26.65
C THR A 60 15.13 12.60 -25.78
N GLY A 61 15.33 12.53 -24.47
CA GLY A 61 14.69 13.42 -23.50
C GLY A 61 13.24 13.08 -23.12
N SER A 62 12.59 12.12 -23.79
CA SER A 62 11.20 11.70 -23.50
C SER A 62 11.12 10.80 -22.27
N THR A 63 11.45 11.35 -21.11
CA THR A 63 11.49 10.65 -19.80
C THR A 63 10.16 10.07 -19.33
N ARG A 64 9.03 10.42 -19.97
CA ARG A 64 7.74 9.73 -19.75
C ARG A 64 7.79 8.21 -20.06
N MET A 65 8.83 7.75 -20.75
CA MET A 65 9.01 6.36 -21.19
C MET A 65 9.62 5.48 -20.08
N LYS A 66 10.92 5.15 -20.17
CA LYS A 66 11.53 4.23 -19.21
C LYS A 66 11.63 4.84 -17.81
N SER A 67 11.99 6.11 -17.71
CA SER A 67 12.08 6.82 -16.43
C SER A 67 10.70 6.89 -15.75
N GLY A 68 9.65 7.22 -16.50
CA GLY A 68 8.26 7.20 -16.02
C GLY A 68 7.80 5.81 -15.57
N THR A 69 8.16 4.76 -16.32
CA THR A 69 7.89 3.37 -15.94
C THR A 69 8.60 2.99 -14.65
N ALA A 70 9.88 3.35 -14.50
CA ALA A 70 10.66 3.12 -13.29
C ALA A 70 10.02 3.82 -12.08
N GLN A 71 9.64 5.10 -12.22
CA GLN A 71 8.96 5.85 -11.18
C GLN A 71 7.62 5.20 -10.78
N LYS A 72 6.81 4.77 -11.75
CA LYS A 72 5.56 4.04 -11.46
C LYS A 72 5.82 2.78 -10.64
N MET A 73 6.82 1.99 -11.01
CA MET A 73 7.15 0.76 -10.28
C MET A 73 7.58 1.06 -8.85
N VAL A 74 8.46 2.05 -8.65
CA VAL A 74 8.89 2.47 -7.31
C VAL A 74 7.71 2.96 -6.46
N LEU A 75 6.85 3.83 -7.01
CA LEU A 75 5.68 4.33 -6.28
C LEU A 75 4.72 3.20 -5.90
N ASN A 76 4.47 2.27 -6.82
CA ASN A 76 3.66 1.08 -6.55
C ASN A 76 4.27 0.23 -5.42
N MET A 77 5.60 0.07 -5.39
CA MET A 77 6.29 -0.66 -4.33
C MET A 77 6.18 0.05 -2.98
N LEU A 78 6.38 1.37 -2.95
CA LEU A 78 6.26 2.18 -1.72
C LEU A 78 4.85 2.09 -1.14
N SER A 79 3.83 2.37 -1.95
CA SER A 79 2.44 2.37 -1.46
C SER A 79 1.98 0.96 -1.08
N THR A 80 2.28 -0.06 -1.90
CA THR A 80 1.85 -1.43 -1.63
C THR A 80 2.59 -2.00 -0.42
N GLY A 81 3.91 -1.80 -0.34
CA GLY A 81 4.73 -2.24 0.80
C GLY A 81 4.28 -1.60 2.11
N ALA A 82 4.00 -0.30 2.12
CA ALA A 82 3.45 0.39 3.29
C ALA A 82 2.09 -0.18 3.70
N MET A 83 1.17 -0.38 2.75
CA MET A 83 -0.17 -0.92 3.05
C MET A 83 -0.11 -2.37 3.55
N ILE A 84 0.81 -3.20 3.06
CA ILE A 84 1.06 -4.55 3.62
C ILE A 84 1.49 -4.45 5.09
N LYS A 85 2.47 -3.58 5.39
CA LYS A 85 2.96 -3.38 6.78
C LYS A 85 1.88 -2.83 7.72
N LEU A 86 0.92 -2.08 7.20
CA LEU A 86 -0.26 -1.55 7.91
C LEU A 86 -1.43 -2.55 8.01
N GLY A 87 -1.23 -3.84 7.71
CA GLY A 87 -2.27 -4.87 7.90
C GLY A 87 -3.43 -4.80 6.90
N LYS A 88 -3.22 -4.18 5.73
CA LYS A 88 -4.26 -4.10 4.67
C LYS A 88 -4.34 -5.36 3.79
N VAL A 89 -3.40 -6.29 4.00
CA VAL A 89 -3.23 -7.53 3.24
C VAL A 89 -3.15 -8.71 4.21
N TYR A 90 -3.74 -9.84 3.85
CA TYR A 90 -3.65 -11.12 4.56
C TYR A 90 -3.23 -12.21 3.56
N GLY A 91 -2.12 -12.90 3.81
CA GLY A 91 -1.45 -13.67 2.77
C GLY A 91 -1.09 -12.77 1.58
N ASN A 92 -1.66 -13.04 0.42
CA ASN A 92 -1.58 -12.19 -0.78
C ASN A 92 -2.92 -11.50 -1.12
N LEU A 93 -3.91 -11.57 -0.23
CA LEU A 93 -5.26 -11.06 -0.44
C LEU A 93 -5.41 -9.64 0.11
N MET A 94 -5.95 -8.74 -0.71
CA MET A 94 -6.29 -7.38 -0.29
C MET A 94 -7.59 -7.44 0.53
N VAL A 95 -7.47 -7.50 1.86
CA VAL A 95 -8.62 -7.72 2.76
C VAL A 95 -9.29 -6.43 3.24
N ASP A 96 -8.68 -5.27 3.00
CA ASP A 96 -9.27 -3.95 3.32
C ASP A 96 -9.96 -3.30 2.11
N VAL A 97 -10.76 -4.09 1.38
CA VAL A 97 -11.53 -3.63 0.23
C VAL A 97 -12.85 -3.02 0.69
N LYS A 98 -13.20 -1.84 0.16
CA LYS A 98 -14.51 -1.24 0.36
C LYS A 98 -15.48 -1.71 -0.72
N ALA A 99 -16.58 -2.36 -0.33
CA ALA A 99 -17.60 -2.86 -1.25
C ALA A 99 -18.55 -1.74 -1.74
N THR A 100 -18.07 -0.85 -2.61
CA THR A 100 -18.86 0.30 -3.09
C THR A 100 -19.64 0.06 -4.39
N ASN A 101 -19.52 -1.13 -4.97
CA ASN A 101 -20.26 -1.57 -6.15
C ASN A 101 -20.31 -3.10 -6.18
N GLU A 102 -21.18 -3.66 -7.03
CA GLU A 102 -21.42 -5.10 -7.14
C GLU A 102 -20.14 -5.90 -7.43
N LYS A 103 -19.25 -5.39 -8.29
CA LYS A 103 -17.96 -6.03 -8.56
C LYS A 103 -17.10 -6.14 -7.29
N LEU A 104 -17.10 -5.12 -6.44
CA LEU A 104 -16.32 -5.12 -5.19
C LEU A 104 -17.00 -5.97 -4.10
N VAL A 105 -18.33 -6.05 -4.08
CA VAL A 105 -19.08 -7.02 -3.25
C VAL A 105 -18.66 -8.45 -3.61
N GLU A 106 -18.72 -8.80 -4.90
CA GLU A 106 -18.31 -10.13 -5.38
C GLU A 106 -16.82 -10.42 -5.16
N ARG A 107 -15.98 -9.38 -5.17
CA ARG A 107 -14.57 -9.53 -4.79
C ARG A 107 -14.42 -9.85 -3.31
N CYS A 108 -15.18 -9.21 -2.42
CA CYS A 108 -15.13 -9.48 -0.98
C CYS A 108 -15.52 -10.93 -0.68
N LYS A 109 -16.60 -11.43 -1.28
CA LYS A 109 -17.04 -12.84 -1.10
C LYS A 109 -15.94 -13.82 -1.46
N ARG A 110 -15.32 -13.67 -2.64
CA ARG A 110 -14.20 -14.51 -3.08
C ARG A 110 -12.99 -14.42 -2.17
N ILE A 111 -12.64 -13.22 -1.69
CA ILE A 111 -11.55 -13.03 -0.73
C ILE A 111 -11.82 -13.81 0.56
N VAL A 112 -13.04 -13.76 1.09
CA VAL A 112 -13.40 -14.46 2.31
C VAL A 112 -13.35 -15.98 2.10
N CYS A 113 -13.93 -16.50 1.02
CA CYS A 113 -13.83 -17.93 0.68
C CYS A 113 -12.38 -18.41 0.60
N GLU A 114 -11.53 -17.68 -0.13
CA GLU A 114 -10.11 -18.03 -0.31
C GLU A 114 -9.35 -17.98 1.02
N ALA A 115 -9.63 -16.97 1.86
CA ALA A 115 -8.94 -16.79 3.13
C ALA A 115 -9.33 -17.82 4.20
N THR A 116 -10.59 -18.28 4.21
CA THR A 116 -11.14 -19.11 5.30
C THR A 116 -11.40 -20.55 4.90
N GLY A 117 -11.48 -20.85 3.60
CA GLY A 117 -11.93 -22.13 3.07
C GLY A 117 -13.45 -22.36 3.18
N ALA A 118 -14.22 -21.36 3.64
CA ALA A 118 -15.67 -21.46 3.72
C ALA A 118 -16.32 -21.46 2.34
N ASP A 119 -17.48 -22.13 2.23
CA ASP A 119 -18.32 -22.05 1.05
C ASP A 119 -18.87 -20.63 0.82
N TYR A 120 -19.38 -20.39 -0.39
CA TYR A 120 -19.81 -19.08 -0.85
C TYR A 120 -21.00 -18.52 -0.04
N ASP A 121 -21.94 -19.37 0.39
CA ASP A 121 -23.13 -18.94 1.14
C ASP A 121 -22.76 -18.58 2.58
N THR A 122 -21.86 -19.36 3.19
CA THR A 122 -21.29 -19.05 4.50
C THR A 122 -20.48 -17.75 4.48
N ALA A 123 -19.63 -17.55 3.47
CA ALA A 123 -18.89 -16.30 3.30
C ALA A 123 -19.82 -15.09 3.07
N THR A 124 -20.89 -15.26 2.30
CA THR A 124 -21.87 -14.20 2.02
C THR A 124 -22.59 -13.77 3.29
N ARG A 125 -23.13 -14.73 4.07
CA ARG A 125 -23.80 -14.43 5.35
C ARG A 125 -22.86 -13.75 6.35
N ALA A 126 -21.62 -14.21 6.44
CA ALA A 126 -20.62 -13.60 7.31
C ALA A 126 -20.31 -12.15 6.91
N LEU A 127 -20.18 -11.88 5.61
CA LEU A 127 -19.99 -10.53 5.09
C LEU A 127 -21.19 -9.62 5.38
N GLU A 128 -22.42 -10.11 5.22
CA GLU A 128 -23.64 -9.35 5.53
C GLU A 128 -23.68 -8.95 7.01
N GLN A 129 -23.36 -9.87 7.92
CA GLN A 129 -23.26 -9.59 9.37
C GLN A 129 -22.19 -8.54 9.68
N CYS A 130 -21.09 -8.54 8.91
CA CYS A 130 -19.95 -7.62 9.11
C CYS A 130 -20.08 -6.30 8.31
N GLY A 131 -21.21 -6.02 7.66
CA GLY A 131 -21.35 -4.83 6.80
C GLY A 131 -20.36 -4.80 5.63
N TYR A 132 -20.09 -5.97 5.03
CA TYR A 132 -19.12 -6.22 3.97
C TYR A 132 -17.66 -5.87 4.30
N ARG A 133 -17.30 -5.89 5.59
CA ARG A 133 -15.91 -5.75 6.03
C ARG A 133 -15.20 -7.10 6.00
N ALA A 134 -14.50 -7.38 4.90
CA ALA A 134 -13.85 -8.68 4.68
C ALA A 134 -12.88 -9.09 5.82
N LYS A 135 -12.10 -8.15 6.39
CA LYS A 135 -11.23 -8.45 7.55
C LYS A 135 -11.99 -9.04 8.73
N VAL A 136 -13.12 -8.43 9.10
CA VAL A 136 -13.93 -8.86 10.25
C VAL A 136 -14.53 -10.22 9.95
N ALA A 137 -15.10 -10.41 8.76
CA ALA A 137 -15.67 -11.69 8.34
C ALA A 137 -14.62 -12.83 8.34
N ILE A 138 -13.38 -12.57 7.91
CA ILE A 138 -12.30 -13.56 7.94
C ILE A 138 -11.96 -13.95 9.38
N VAL A 139 -11.80 -12.98 10.29
CA VAL A 139 -11.45 -13.26 11.69
C VAL A 139 -12.59 -13.99 12.39
N MET A 140 -13.82 -13.54 12.21
CA MET A 140 -15.03 -14.18 12.74
C MET A 140 -15.10 -15.65 12.32
N LEU A 141 -14.98 -15.92 11.01
CA LEU A 141 -15.04 -17.30 10.50
C LEU A 141 -13.87 -18.17 10.96
N LYS A 142 -12.64 -17.65 10.98
CA LYS A 142 -11.46 -18.43 11.39
C LYS A 142 -11.44 -18.76 12.87
N THR A 143 -12.16 -18.01 13.69
CA THR A 143 -12.08 -18.14 15.16
C THR A 143 -13.37 -18.60 15.79
N GLY A 144 -14.46 -18.64 15.03
CA GLY A 144 -15.77 -19.11 15.48
C GLY A 144 -16.49 -18.13 16.42
N GLY A 145 -15.93 -16.94 16.63
CA GLY A 145 -16.54 -15.88 17.44
C GLY A 145 -17.63 -15.11 16.69
N ASP A 146 -18.14 -14.06 17.33
CA ASP A 146 -19.10 -13.13 16.71
C ASP A 146 -18.39 -11.91 16.08
N VAL A 147 -19.19 -11.02 15.49
CA VAL A 147 -18.70 -9.80 14.82
C VAL A 147 -17.94 -8.90 15.82
N HIS A 148 -18.43 -8.78 17.05
CA HIS A 148 -17.85 -7.89 18.05
C HIS A 148 -16.50 -8.43 18.53
N GLU A 149 -16.42 -9.72 18.85
CA GLU A 149 -15.17 -10.39 19.21
C GLU A 149 -14.14 -10.28 18.07
N ALA A 150 -14.57 -10.45 16.81
CA ALA A 150 -13.68 -10.31 15.66
C ALA A 150 -13.14 -8.88 15.50
N GLU A 151 -13.94 -7.86 15.82
CA GLU A 151 -13.51 -6.46 15.83
C GLU A 151 -12.51 -6.17 16.94
N GLU A 152 -12.79 -6.60 18.17
CA GLU A 152 -11.89 -6.45 19.31
C GLU A 152 -10.54 -7.12 19.05
N ARG A 153 -10.54 -8.32 18.47
CA ARG A 153 -9.33 -9.05 18.13
C ARG A 153 -8.54 -8.34 17.02
N LEU A 154 -9.21 -7.74 16.04
CA LEU A 154 -8.54 -6.91 15.04
C LEU A 154 -7.94 -5.65 15.67
N GLU A 155 -8.67 -4.96 16.55
CA GLU A 155 -8.18 -3.74 17.22
C GLU A 155 -6.95 -4.02 18.08
N ALA A 156 -6.99 -5.08 18.88
CA ALA A 156 -5.88 -5.53 19.72
C ALA A 156 -4.60 -5.86 18.92
N HIS A 157 -4.72 -6.16 17.62
CA HIS A 157 -3.61 -6.51 16.74
C HIS A 157 -3.40 -5.50 15.61
N GLU A 158 -3.79 -4.24 15.82
CA GLU A 158 -3.63 -3.11 14.88
C GLU A 158 -4.17 -3.42 13.46
N GLY A 159 -5.25 -4.19 13.38
CA GLY A 159 -5.92 -4.57 12.15
C GLY A 159 -5.22 -5.66 11.32
N ARG A 160 -4.21 -6.34 11.87
CA ARG A 160 -3.49 -7.44 11.18
C ARG A 160 -4.21 -8.76 11.37
N VAL A 161 -4.82 -9.27 10.29
CA VAL A 161 -5.63 -10.51 10.31
C VAL A 161 -4.83 -11.71 10.81
N ALA A 162 -3.61 -11.94 10.31
CA ALA A 162 -2.81 -13.12 10.69
C ALA A 162 -2.61 -13.19 12.21
N GLN A 163 -2.20 -12.08 12.83
CA GLN A 163 -2.04 -11.99 14.28
C GLN A 163 -3.38 -12.14 15.01
N ALA A 164 -4.43 -11.48 14.51
CA ALA A 164 -5.77 -11.58 15.09
C ALA A 164 -6.34 -13.01 15.06
N VAL A 165 -5.89 -13.89 14.16
CA VAL A 165 -6.31 -15.31 14.13
C VAL A 165 -5.29 -16.26 14.76
N GLY A 166 -4.20 -15.74 15.35
CA GLY A 166 -3.16 -16.55 15.99
C GLY A 166 -2.17 -17.22 15.02
N GLU A 167 -2.10 -16.76 13.78
CA GLU A 167 -1.11 -17.18 12.80
C GLU A 167 0.19 -16.38 12.96
N SER A 168 1.33 -17.04 12.73
CA SER A 168 2.68 -16.45 12.83
C SER A 168 3.06 -15.64 11.60
#